data_AF-A0A2V9JWP9-F1
#
_entry.id   AF-A0A2V9JWP9-F1
#
_cell.length_a   1.000
_cell.length_b   1.000
_cell.length_c   1.000
_cell.angle_alpha   90.00
_cell.angle_beta   90.00
_cell.angle_gamma   90.00
#
_symmetry.space_group_name_H-M   'P 1'
#
loop_
_entity.id
_entity.type
_entity.pdbx_description
1 polymer ?
#
loop_
_entity_poly.entity_id
_entity_poly.type
_entity_poly.pdbx_seq_one_letter_code
_entity_poly.pdbx_strand_id
1 'polypeptide(L)'
;MARSGLEVADVFRQHGPAYREANGSSMSSGQRRTMRSIEVCRTAALGGHVDGCDRCGYRKITYNSCRDRHCPKCQALARAKWLEEHRAQLLEVEYFHVVFTVPVQIASIGLQNKKVVYTILFRAASETLRRIAADPKHLGAEIGFLAVLHTWGQNLHHHPHIHCVVPGGGLSPDGHRWVASRKGFFLSVRVLSRLFRGLFLSYLQEAFDAGKLEFHGTLAALSDSDTFKDLMKSCRKTKWVVYSKPPFGGPAQVLEYLGRYTHRVAISND
;
A
#
# COMPACT_ATOMS: atom_id res chain seq x y z
N MET A 1 8.43 21.16 -23.30
CA MET A 1 7.16 21.53 -22.65
C MET A 1 7.47 22.03 -21.25
N ALA A 2 7.36 23.34 -21.03
CA ALA A 2 7.49 23.91 -19.70
C ALA A 2 6.39 23.32 -18.82
N ARG A 3 6.75 22.65 -17.72
CA ARG A 3 5.78 22.25 -16.70
C ARG A 3 5.37 23.51 -15.95
N SER A 4 4.29 24.15 -16.39
CA SER A 4 3.71 25.35 -15.77
C SER A 4 2.80 24.96 -14.60
N GLY A 5 3.33 24.25 -13.61
CA GLY A 5 2.57 23.85 -12.43
C GLY A 5 3.45 23.86 -11.19
N LEU A 6 2.88 24.28 -10.06
CA LEU A 6 3.47 24.10 -8.74
C LEU A 6 3.72 22.61 -8.49
N GLU A 7 4.95 22.24 -8.13
CA GLU A 7 5.30 20.88 -7.78
C GLU A 7 5.39 20.72 -6.25
N VAL A 8 5.32 19.48 -5.74
CA VAL A 8 5.50 19.20 -4.30
C VAL A 8 6.85 19.72 -3.79
N ALA A 9 7.88 19.73 -4.65
CA ALA A 9 9.18 20.29 -4.31
C ALA A 9 9.12 21.80 -4.02
N ASP A 10 8.26 22.55 -4.71
CA ASP A 10 8.12 23.99 -4.51
C ASP A 10 7.45 24.28 -3.17
N VAL A 11 6.43 23.50 -2.80
CA VAL A 11 5.79 23.57 -1.48
C VAL A 11 6.82 23.32 -0.36
N PHE A 12 7.69 22.31 -0.49
CA PHE A 12 8.72 22.07 0.51
C PHE A 12 9.80 23.16 0.54
N ARG A 13 10.19 23.73 -0.60
CA ARG A 13 11.16 24.84 -0.62
C ARG A 13 10.57 26.08 0.05
N GLN A 14 9.31 26.40 -0.21
CA GLN A 14 8.65 27.59 0.30
C GLN A 14 8.27 27.47 1.78
N HIS A 15 7.67 26.34 2.19
CA HIS A 15 7.08 26.17 3.52
C HIS A 15 7.83 25.19 4.42
N GLY A 16 8.76 24.39 3.86
CA GLY A 16 9.51 23.38 4.61
C GLY A 16 10.37 23.93 5.75
N PRO A 17 11.04 25.11 5.62
CA PRO A 17 11.77 25.71 6.73
C PRO A 17 10.89 25.96 7.96
N ALA A 18 9.78 26.70 7.79
CA ALA A 18 8.84 26.99 8.87
C ALA A 18 8.21 25.72 9.46
N TYR A 19 7.87 24.74 8.60
CA TYR A 19 7.34 23.46 9.07
C TYR A 19 8.35 22.70 9.95
N ARG A 20 9.63 22.67 9.57
CA ARG A 20 10.70 22.01 10.33
C ARG A 20 11.02 22.72 11.65
N GLU A 21 10.88 24.05 11.69
CA GLU A 21 11.01 24.82 12.93
C GLU A 21 9.88 24.46 13.90
N ALA A 22 8.62 24.51 13.44
CA ALA A 22 7.47 24.23 14.27
C ALA A 22 7.34 22.75 14.70
N ASN A 23 7.77 21.80 13.86
CA ASN A 23 7.52 20.36 14.06
C ASN A 23 8.79 19.53 14.20
N GLY A 24 9.97 20.16 14.27
CA GLY A 24 11.24 19.45 14.19
C GLY A 24 11.39 18.33 15.23
N SER A 25 10.96 18.56 16.47
CA SER A 25 11.06 17.59 17.56
C SER A 25 10.26 16.31 17.31
N SER A 26 9.17 16.36 16.54
CA SER A 26 8.31 15.20 16.23
C SER A 26 8.65 14.55 14.89
N MET A 27 9.54 15.15 14.09
CA MET A 27 9.94 14.63 12.79
C MET A 27 11.03 13.58 12.88
N SER A 28 10.74 12.39 12.36
CA SER A 28 11.74 11.34 12.18
C SER A 28 12.82 11.73 11.16
N SER A 29 14.01 11.15 11.31
CA SER A 29 15.12 11.30 10.35
C SER A 29 14.71 10.92 8.92
N GLY A 30 13.84 9.91 8.78
CA GLY A 30 13.29 9.48 7.49
C GLY A 30 12.43 10.55 6.82
N GLN A 31 11.55 11.21 7.57
CA GLN A 31 10.73 12.33 7.05
C GLN A 31 11.62 13.50 6.62
N ARG A 32 12.61 13.88 7.44
CA ARG A 32 13.56 14.97 7.11
C ARG A 32 14.33 14.66 5.83
N ARG A 33 14.86 13.43 5.71
CA ARG A 33 15.58 12.96 4.51
C ARG A 33 14.67 12.98 3.27
N THR A 34 13.43 12.52 3.42
CA THR A 34 12.46 12.50 2.31
C THR A 34 12.15 13.91 1.82
N MET A 35 11.85 14.85 2.74
CA MET A 35 11.63 16.25 2.38
C MET A 35 12.83 16.83 1.63
N ARG A 36 14.04 16.68 2.19
CA ARG A 36 15.28 17.16 1.54
C ARG A 36 15.47 16.54 0.16
N SER A 37 15.26 15.24 0.01
CA SER A 37 15.39 14.53 -1.25
C SER A 37 14.44 15.06 -2.31
N ILE A 38 13.21 15.43 -1.92
CA ILE A 38 12.23 16.02 -2.83
C ILE A 38 12.61 17.46 -3.20
N GLU A 39 13.07 18.27 -2.25
CA GLU A 39 13.53 19.65 -2.49
C GLU A 39 14.68 19.74 -3.51
N VAL A 40 15.64 18.81 -3.46
CA VAL A 40 16.82 18.83 -4.35
C VAL A 40 16.66 17.98 -5.61
N CYS A 41 15.56 17.24 -5.76
CA CYS A 41 15.38 16.36 -6.90
C CYS A 41 15.31 17.15 -8.21
N ARG A 42 16.10 16.73 -9.21
CA ARG A 42 16.20 17.37 -10.52
C ARG A 42 16.67 18.83 -10.44
N THR A 43 17.61 19.13 -9.54
CA THR A 43 18.30 20.42 -9.49
C THR A 43 19.82 20.23 -9.61
N ALA A 44 20.55 21.32 -9.83
CA ALA A 44 22.01 21.32 -9.89
C ALA A 44 22.68 20.75 -8.62
N ALA A 45 21.99 20.76 -7.48
CA ALA A 45 22.50 20.22 -6.22
C ALA A 45 22.78 18.70 -6.28
N LEU A 46 22.21 17.97 -7.24
CA LEU A 46 22.49 16.55 -7.47
C LEU A 46 23.39 16.30 -8.69
N GLY A 47 23.96 17.35 -9.27
CA GLY A 47 24.65 17.29 -10.56
C GLY A 47 23.70 17.00 -11.73
N GLY A 48 24.28 16.83 -12.92
CA GLY A 48 23.52 16.58 -14.13
C GLY A 48 24.39 16.26 -15.32
N HIS A 49 23.74 16.10 -16.46
CA HIS A 49 24.34 15.82 -17.76
C HIS A 49 24.05 16.98 -18.70
N VAL A 50 24.96 17.22 -19.64
CA VAL A 50 24.78 18.20 -20.72
C VAL A 50 24.78 17.43 -22.03
N ASP A 51 23.61 17.33 -22.65
CA ASP A 51 23.47 16.77 -23.99
C ASP A 51 23.70 17.92 -24.99
N GLY A 52 24.58 17.72 -25.97
CA GLY A 52 24.92 18.73 -26.98
C GLY A 52 24.75 18.18 -28.38
N CYS A 53 24.18 18.98 -29.29
CA CYS A 53 24.21 18.72 -30.73
C CYS A 53 25.45 19.38 -31.34
N ASP A 54 26.30 18.56 -31.96
CA ASP A 54 27.52 18.97 -32.66
C ASP A 54 27.25 19.74 -33.97
N ARG A 55 26.03 19.67 -34.51
CA ARG A 55 25.66 20.37 -35.75
C ARG A 55 25.05 21.75 -35.56
N CYS A 56 24.16 21.92 -34.58
CA CYS A 56 23.43 23.18 -34.37
C CYS A 56 23.81 23.91 -33.08
N GLY A 57 24.71 23.35 -32.27
CA GLY A 57 25.14 23.94 -31.00
C GLY A 57 24.08 23.89 -29.88
N TYR A 58 22.92 23.28 -30.12
CA TYR A 58 21.89 23.10 -29.10
C TYR A 58 22.45 22.33 -27.90
N ARG A 59 22.21 22.84 -26.69
CA ARG A 59 22.58 22.20 -25.42
C ARG A 59 21.37 22.03 -24.53
N LYS A 60 21.26 20.88 -23.89
CA LYS A 60 20.22 20.56 -22.92
C LYS A 60 20.85 20.05 -21.63
N ILE A 61 20.52 20.71 -20.52
CA ILE A 61 20.95 20.29 -19.19
C ILE A 61 19.87 19.39 -18.60
N THR A 62 20.26 18.21 -18.13
CA THR A 62 19.38 17.25 -17.45
C THR A 62 19.93 16.93 -16.07
N TYR A 63 19.25 17.38 -15.02
CA TYR A 63 19.67 17.12 -13.63
C TYR A 63 19.32 15.72 -13.14
N ASN A 64 20.13 15.19 -12.23
CA ASN A 64 19.96 13.87 -11.65
C ASN A 64 18.74 13.79 -10.70
N SER A 65 18.16 12.60 -10.58
CA SER A 65 17.07 12.32 -9.65
C SER A 65 17.59 11.94 -8.27
N CYS A 66 16.82 12.25 -7.21
CA CYS A 66 17.16 11.84 -5.85
C CYS A 66 16.93 10.34 -5.60
N ARG A 67 16.20 9.66 -6.49
CA ARG A 67 15.83 8.23 -6.43
C ARG A 67 15.03 7.81 -5.20
N ASP A 68 14.65 8.74 -4.33
CA ASP A 68 13.79 8.44 -3.18
C ASP A 68 12.43 7.89 -3.66
N ARG A 69 11.97 6.81 -3.03
CA ARG A 69 10.69 6.14 -3.36
C ARG A 69 9.47 7.03 -3.15
N HIS A 70 9.61 8.08 -2.34
CA HIS A 70 8.52 9.01 -2.05
C HIS A 70 8.52 10.25 -2.95
N CYS A 71 9.51 10.41 -3.82
CA CYS A 71 9.59 11.57 -4.69
C CYS A 71 8.63 11.44 -5.89
N PRO A 72 7.73 12.42 -6.13
CA PRO A 72 6.73 12.36 -7.21
C PRO A 72 7.33 12.45 -8.62
N LYS A 73 8.60 12.82 -8.74
CA LYS A 73 9.38 12.84 -10.00
C LYS A 73 10.18 11.57 -10.25
N CYS A 74 10.35 10.73 -9.23
CA CYS A 74 11.14 9.51 -9.30
C CYS A 74 10.24 8.30 -9.61
N GLN A 75 10.84 7.11 -9.61
CA GLN A 75 10.15 5.80 -9.69
C GLN A 75 9.41 5.48 -11.00
N ALA A 76 9.30 6.39 -11.96
CA ALA A 76 8.62 6.12 -13.23
C ALA A 76 9.20 4.91 -13.98
N LEU A 77 10.53 4.80 -14.08
CA LEU A 77 11.18 3.66 -14.73
C LEU A 77 11.03 2.37 -13.93
N ALA A 78 11.17 2.42 -12.60
CA ALA A 78 10.97 1.26 -11.73
C ALA A 78 9.54 0.73 -11.86
N ARG A 79 8.55 1.63 -11.85
CA ARG A 79 7.14 1.32 -12.11
C ARG A 79 6.94 0.66 -13.47
N ALA A 80 7.55 1.20 -14.52
CA ALA A 80 7.40 0.68 -15.88
C ALA A 80 7.97 -0.74 -15.99
N LYS A 81 9.18 -0.98 -15.44
CA LYS A 81 9.78 -2.32 -15.40
C LYS A 81 8.93 -3.31 -14.60
N TRP A 82 8.48 -2.90 -13.42
CA TRP A 82 7.61 -3.72 -12.58
C TRP A 82 6.31 -4.07 -13.31
N LEU A 83 5.69 -3.12 -14.01
CA LEU A 83 4.49 -3.38 -14.79
C LEU A 83 4.74 -4.39 -15.92
N GLU A 84 5.85 -4.26 -16.64
CA GLU A 84 6.21 -5.18 -17.72
C GLU A 84 6.39 -6.61 -17.19
N GLU A 85 7.17 -6.78 -16.12
CA GLU A 85 7.42 -8.08 -15.49
C GLU A 85 6.13 -8.76 -15.01
N HIS A 86 5.17 -8.00 -14.50
CA HIS A 86 3.92 -8.56 -13.98
C HIS A 86 2.87 -8.78 -15.08
N ARG A 87 2.89 -7.99 -16.17
CA ARG A 87 2.02 -8.23 -17.33
C ARG A 87 2.30 -9.57 -17.97
N ALA A 88 3.57 -9.96 -18.05
CA ALA A 88 3.99 -11.26 -18.58
C ALA A 88 3.48 -12.46 -17.75
N GLN A 89 3.04 -12.22 -16.51
CA GLN A 89 2.53 -13.25 -15.60
C GLN A 89 0.99 -13.29 -15.52
N LEU A 90 0.30 -12.45 -16.29
CA LEU A 90 -1.16 -12.44 -16.30
C LEU A 90 -1.70 -13.68 -17.01
N LEU A 91 -2.71 -14.28 -16.39
CA LEU A 91 -3.49 -15.38 -16.95
C LEU A 91 -4.68 -14.79 -17.74
N GLU A 92 -5.11 -15.48 -18.78
CA GLU A 92 -6.30 -15.11 -19.57
C GLU A 92 -7.60 -15.49 -18.83
N VAL A 93 -7.82 -14.90 -17.66
CA VAL A 93 -8.98 -15.15 -16.78
C VAL A 93 -9.57 -13.84 -16.27
N GLU A 94 -10.79 -13.90 -15.73
CA GLU A 94 -11.34 -12.78 -14.96
C GLU A 94 -10.47 -12.53 -13.73
N TYR A 95 -10.31 -11.27 -13.31
CA TYR A 95 -9.62 -10.94 -12.06
C TYR A 95 -10.60 -10.34 -11.08
N PHE A 96 -10.21 -10.23 -9.82
CA PHE A 96 -10.98 -9.60 -8.76
C PHE A 96 -10.10 -8.70 -7.93
N HIS A 97 -10.63 -7.51 -7.61
CA HIS A 97 -10.02 -6.57 -6.71
C HIS A 97 -10.64 -6.73 -5.32
N VAL A 98 -9.89 -7.33 -4.40
CA VAL A 98 -10.31 -7.57 -3.02
C VAL A 98 -9.59 -6.59 -2.10
N VAL A 99 -10.32 -5.81 -1.30
CA VAL A 99 -9.74 -4.82 -0.38
C VAL A 99 -10.02 -5.19 1.06
N PHE A 100 -8.98 -5.22 1.89
CA PHE A 100 -9.07 -5.43 3.33
C PHE A 100 -8.78 -4.13 4.07
N THR A 101 -9.74 -3.67 4.86
CA THR A 101 -9.61 -2.44 5.68
C THR A 101 -9.67 -2.78 7.17
N VAL A 102 -9.00 -1.97 7.99
CA VAL A 102 -9.06 -2.07 9.46
C VAL A 102 -9.84 -0.89 10.05
N PRO A 103 -10.47 -1.05 11.23
CA PRO A 103 -11.12 0.06 11.93
C PRO A 103 -10.13 1.18 12.31
N VAL A 104 -10.64 2.41 12.45
CA VAL A 104 -9.82 3.60 12.79
C VAL A 104 -9.00 3.40 14.07
N GLN A 105 -9.54 2.68 15.05
CA GLN A 105 -8.84 2.43 16.31
C GLN A 105 -7.58 1.59 16.09
N ILE A 106 -7.63 0.62 15.18
CA ILE A 106 -6.47 -0.19 14.77
C ILE A 106 -5.51 0.63 13.90
N ALA A 107 -6.04 1.49 13.03
CA ALA A 107 -5.21 2.38 12.21
C ALA A 107 -4.29 3.25 13.09
N SER A 108 -4.82 3.83 14.17
CA SER A 108 -4.04 4.60 15.13
C SER A 108 -2.87 3.81 15.74
N ILE A 109 -3.10 2.55 16.13
CA ILE A 109 -2.02 1.65 16.61
C ILE A 109 -0.97 1.45 15.51
N GLY A 110 -1.41 1.24 14.28
CA GLY A 110 -0.55 1.05 13.12
C GLY A 110 0.38 2.23 12.82
N LEU A 111 0.01 3.46 13.22
CA LEU A 111 0.87 4.62 13.02
C LEU A 111 2.14 4.56 13.88
N GLN A 112 2.02 4.08 15.13
CA GLN A 112 3.14 3.89 16.06
C GLN A 112 3.86 2.55 15.79
N ASN A 113 3.12 1.50 15.42
CA ASN A 113 3.60 0.13 15.28
C ASN A 113 3.64 -0.38 13.83
N LYS A 114 4.07 0.46 12.89
CA LYS A 114 3.95 0.21 11.43
C LYS A 114 4.42 -1.17 11.01
N LYS A 115 5.62 -1.59 11.43
CA LYS A 115 6.22 -2.88 11.03
C LYS A 115 5.35 -4.05 11.49
N VAL A 116 4.95 -4.06 12.76
CA VAL A 116 4.16 -5.14 13.36
C VAL A 116 2.76 -5.18 12.77
N VAL A 117 2.04 -4.06 12.81
CA VAL A 117 0.64 -3.99 12.38
C VAL A 117 0.48 -4.24 10.88
N TYR A 118 1.36 -3.72 10.04
CA TYR A 118 1.27 -3.97 8.59
C TYR A 118 1.67 -5.41 8.24
N THR A 119 2.61 -6.02 8.98
CA THR A 119 2.90 -7.47 8.83
C THR A 119 1.68 -8.31 9.18
N ILE A 120 0.98 -7.99 10.28
CA ILE A 120 -0.28 -8.64 10.67
C ILE A 120 -1.34 -8.44 9.58
N LEU A 121 -1.46 -7.24 9.04
CA LEU A 121 -2.41 -6.93 7.97
C LEU A 121 -2.19 -7.81 6.74
N PHE A 122 -0.95 -7.93 6.26
CA PHE A 122 -0.60 -8.83 5.15
C PHE A 122 -0.87 -10.29 5.49
N ARG A 123 -0.45 -10.75 6.67
CA ARG A 123 -0.64 -12.14 7.10
C ARG A 123 -2.13 -12.50 7.15
N ALA A 124 -2.93 -11.70 7.85
CA ALA A 124 -4.36 -11.95 8.02
C ALA A 124 -5.13 -11.89 6.69
N ALA A 125 -4.82 -10.94 5.81
CA ALA A 125 -5.45 -10.83 4.49
C ALA A 125 -5.12 -12.06 3.61
N SER A 126 -3.84 -12.40 3.49
CA SER A 126 -3.38 -13.53 2.68
C SER A 126 -3.92 -14.86 3.19
N GLU A 127 -3.90 -15.08 4.50
CA GLU A 127 -4.41 -16.29 5.11
C GLU A 127 -5.92 -16.42 4.98
N THR A 128 -6.66 -15.31 5.09
CA THR A 128 -8.10 -15.29 4.85
C THR A 128 -8.43 -15.74 3.42
N LEU A 129 -7.75 -15.15 2.42
CA LEU A 129 -7.97 -15.49 1.02
C LEU A 129 -7.68 -16.97 0.75
N ARG A 130 -6.50 -17.45 1.18
CA ARG A 130 -6.08 -18.84 0.95
C ARG A 130 -7.00 -19.85 1.64
N ARG A 131 -7.35 -19.64 2.91
CA ARG A 131 -8.21 -20.57 3.66
C ARG A 131 -9.62 -20.65 3.08
N ILE A 132 -10.24 -19.50 2.75
CA ILE A 132 -11.60 -19.50 2.21
C ILE A 132 -11.62 -20.03 0.77
N ALA A 133 -10.60 -19.74 -0.05
CA ALA A 133 -10.54 -20.28 -1.40
C ALA A 133 -10.32 -21.80 -1.43
N ALA A 134 -9.51 -22.34 -0.53
CA ALA A 134 -9.23 -23.78 -0.47
C ALA A 134 -10.44 -24.61 -0.01
N ASP A 135 -11.41 -24.02 0.69
CA ASP A 135 -12.61 -24.73 1.15
C ASP A 135 -13.52 -25.12 -0.03
N PRO A 136 -13.82 -26.42 -0.24
CA PRO A 136 -14.73 -26.88 -1.30
C PRO A 136 -16.16 -26.33 -1.21
N LYS A 137 -16.61 -25.88 -0.03
CA LYS A 137 -17.90 -25.19 0.13
C LYS A 137 -17.90 -23.78 -0.48
N HIS A 138 -16.72 -23.27 -0.83
CA HIS A 138 -16.51 -21.99 -1.45
C HIS A 138 -15.96 -22.16 -2.87
N LEU A 139 -14.64 -22.18 -3.06
CA LEU A 139 -14.01 -22.33 -4.37
C LEU A 139 -13.37 -23.71 -4.55
N GLY A 140 -12.77 -24.27 -3.49
CA GLY A 140 -12.06 -25.55 -3.55
C GLY A 140 -10.77 -25.50 -4.37
N ALA A 141 -10.05 -24.38 -4.32
CA ALA A 141 -8.86 -24.15 -5.15
C ALA A 141 -7.72 -23.45 -4.40
N GLU A 142 -6.49 -23.75 -4.80
CA GLU A 142 -5.30 -23.00 -4.43
C GLU A 142 -5.16 -21.76 -5.34
N ILE A 143 -5.27 -20.57 -4.74
CA ILE A 143 -5.22 -19.29 -5.45
C ILE A 143 -3.86 -18.61 -5.29
N GLY A 144 -3.48 -17.84 -6.31
CA GLY A 144 -2.42 -16.83 -6.22
C GLY A 144 -3.01 -15.42 -6.19
N PHE A 145 -2.26 -14.43 -5.72
CA PHE A 145 -2.66 -13.02 -5.77
C PHE A 145 -1.48 -12.07 -5.52
N LEU A 146 -1.63 -10.83 -6.00
CA LEU A 146 -0.73 -9.73 -5.68
C LEU A 146 -1.37 -8.85 -4.61
N ALA A 147 -0.65 -8.57 -3.52
CA ALA A 147 -1.13 -7.73 -2.42
C ALA A 147 -0.28 -6.46 -2.28
N VAL A 148 -0.95 -5.30 -2.22
CA VAL A 148 -0.31 -3.98 -2.11
C VAL A 148 -0.89 -3.23 -0.92
N LEU A 149 -0.02 -2.70 -0.05
CA LEU A 149 -0.40 -1.87 1.10
C LEU A 149 -0.59 -0.42 0.67
N HIS A 150 -1.73 0.15 1.03
CA HIS A 150 -1.96 1.60 1.03
C HIS A 150 -2.11 2.07 2.47
N THR A 151 -1.61 3.26 2.77
CA THR A 151 -1.67 3.83 4.14
C THR A 151 -2.52 5.09 4.25
N TRP A 152 -3.21 5.49 3.17
CA TRP A 152 -4.04 6.70 3.13
C TRP A 152 -5.35 6.48 2.39
N GLY A 153 -6.41 7.15 2.84
CA GLY A 153 -7.69 7.22 2.13
C GLY A 153 -7.71 8.30 1.04
N GLN A 154 -8.84 8.45 0.36
CA GLN A 154 -9.04 9.49 -0.67
C GLN A 154 -8.80 10.91 -0.14
N ASN A 155 -9.13 11.16 1.13
CA ASN A 155 -8.92 12.45 1.80
C ASN A 155 -7.51 12.58 2.41
N LEU A 156 -6.57 11.70 2.03
CA LEU A 156 -5.17 11.68 2.50
C LEU A 156 -4.99 11.43 4.01
N HIS A 157 -6.05 11.12 4.75
CA HIS A 157 -5.95 10.66 6.13
C HIS A 157 -5.35 9.25 6.23
N HIS A 158 -4.65 8.97 7.33
CA HIS A 158 -4.10 7.65 7.61
C HIS A 158 -5.20 6.60 7.63
N HIS A 159 -5.12 5.64 6.72
CA HIS A 159 -6.10 4.59 6.54
C HIS A 159 -5.40 3.36 5.94
N PRO A 160 -4.76 2.52 6.76
CA PRO A 160 -4.05 1.35 6.26
C PRO A 160 -5.02 0.29 5.75
N HIS A 161 -4.81 -0.13 4.50
CA HIS A 161 -5.62 -1.16 3.85
C HIS A 161 -4.79 -1.89 2.79
N ILE A 162 -5.18 -3.12 2.47
CA ILE A 162 -4.52 -3.93 1.44
C ILE A 162 -5.43 -4.07 0.24
N HIS A 163 -4.88 -3.80 -0.94
CA HIS A 163 -5.44 -4.13 -2.23
C HIS A 163 -4.87 -5.47 -2.70
N CYS A 164 -5.73 -6.46 -2.87
CA CYS A 164 -5.39 -7.74 -3.48
C CYS A 164 -5.96 -7.82 -4.90
N VAL A 165 -5.15 -8.27 -5.84
CA VAL A 165 -5.57 -8.63 -7.20
C VAL A 165 -5.45 -10.13 -7.35
N VAL A 166 -6.60 -10.76 -7.56
CA VAL A 166 -6.76 -12.20 -7.48
C VAL A 166 -7.30 -12.70 -8.82
N PRO A 167 -6.68 -13.70 -9.47
CA PRO A 167 -7.30 -14.40 -10.59
C PRO A 167 -8.65 -15.01 -10.16
N GLY A 168 -9.58 -15.10 -11.09
CA GLY A 168 -10.92 -15.65 -10.92
C GLY A 168 -10.93 -17.17 -10.88
N GLY A 169 -10.13 -17.73 -9.99
CA GLY A 169 -9.90 -19.16 -9.87
C GLY A 169 -8.52 -19.50 -9.34
N GLY A 170 -8.24 -20.79 -9.27
CA GLY A 170 -6.97 -21.32 -8.80
C GLY A 170 -6.74 -22.74 -9.30
N LEU A 171 -5.64 -23.36 -8.87
CA LEU A 171 -5.39 -24.78 -9.16
C LEU A 171 -6.23 -25.66 -8.24
N SER A 172 -6.64 -26.82 -8.74
CA SER A 172 -7.23 -27.87 -7.90
C SER A 172 -6.25 -28.33 -6.82
N PRO A 173 -6.71 -28.98 -5.74
CA PRO A 173 -5.83 -29.44 -4.66
C PRO A 173 -4.71 -30.40 -5.12
N ASP A 174 -4.92 -31.11 -6.23
CA ASP A 174 -3.92 -31.99 -6.87
C ASP A 174 -3.02 -31.26 -7.88
N GLY A 175 -3.25 -29.96 -8.14
CA GLY A 175 -2.48 -29.14 -9.06
C GLY A 175 -2.74 -29.38 -10.55
N HIS A 176 -3.62 -30.32 -10.91
CA HIS A 176 -3.74 -30.79 -12.31
C HIS A 176 -4.74 -30.00 -13.17
N ARG A 177 -5.69 -29.28 -12.57
CA ARG A 177 -6.71 -28.53 -13.32
C ARG A 177 -6.96 -27.15 -12.75
N TRP A 178 -7.43 -26.26 -13.61
CA TRP A 178 -7.93 -24.96 -13.19
C TRP A 178 -9.36 -25.10 -12.63
N VAL A 179 -9.61 -24.43 -11.51
CA VAL A 179 -10.92 -24.29 -10.87
C VAL A 179 -11.33 -22.83 -10.98
N ALA A 180 -12.20 -22.51 -11.94
CA ALA A 180 -12.69 -21.16 -12.14
C ALA A 180 -13.70 -20.74 -11.06
N SER A 181 -13.65 -19.48 -10.66
CA SER A 181 -14.75 -18.87 -9.89
C SER A 181 -15.96 -18.63 -10.79
N ARG A 182 -17.10 -18.32 -10.19
CA ARG A 182 -18.29 -17.94 -10.94
C ARG A 182 -18.05 -16.59 -11.62
N LYS A 183 -18.63 -16.39 -12.80
CA LYS A 183 -18.53 -15.11 -13.53
C LYS A 183 -19.01 -13.96 -12.64
N GLY A 184 -18.21 -12.90 -12.51
CA GLY A 184 -18.52 -11.73 -11.70
C GLY A 184 -18.60 -11.98 -10.18
N PHE A 185 -18.25 -13.18 -9.70
CA PHE A 185 -18.28 -13.53 -8.30
C PHE A 185 -17.09 -14.40 -7.89
N PHE A 186 -16.29 -13.89 -6.97
CA PHE A 186 -15.15 -14.62 -6.42
C PHE A 186 -15.50 -15.36 -5.11
N LEU A 187 -15.50 -14.64 -3.99
CA LEU A 187 -15.76 -15.17 -2.66
C LEU A 187 -16.69 -14.22 -1.89
N SER A 188 -17.44 -14.77 -0.93
CA SER A 188 -18.35 -13.98 -0.10
C SER A 188 -17.59 -13.01 0.81
N VAL A 189 -17.80 -11.70 0.61
CA VAL A 189 -17.20 -10.65 1.46
C VAL A 189 -17.58 -10.78 2.93
N ARG A 190 -18.77 -11.32 3.24
CA ARG A 190 -19.19 -11.56 4.63
C ARG A 190 -18.33 -12.63 5.30
N VAL A 191 -17.97 -13.68 4.57
CA VAL A 191 -17.12 -14.76 5.08
C VAL A 191 -15.69 -14.25 5.22
N LEU A 192 -15.16 -13.57 4.19
CA LEU A 192 -13.84 -12.95 4.23
C LEU A 192 -13.70 -11.98 5.41
N SER A 193 -14.63 -11.03 5.57
CA SER A 193 -14.62 -10.07 6.69
C SER A 193 -14.59 -10.74 8.06
N ARG A 194 -15.34 -11.83 8.25
CA ARG A 194 -15.42 -12.52 9.54
C ARG A 194 -14.11 -13.22 9.90
N LEU A 195 -13.53 -13.96 8.96
CA LEU A 195 -12.26 -14.66 9.18
C LEU A 195 -11.11 -13.66 9.32
N PHE A 196 -11.04 -12.66 8.45
CA PHE A 196 -10.02 -11.61 8.50
C PHE A 196 -9.99 -10.90 9.84
N ARG A 197 -11.17 -10.47 10.34
CA ARG A 197 -11.30 -9.88 11.68
C ARG A 197 -10.76 -10.80 12.77
N GLY A 198 -11.13 -12.09 12.74
CA GLY A 198 -10.69 -13.06 13.73
C GLY A 198 -9.17 -13.23 13.75
N LEU A 199 -8.59 -13.48 12.58
CA LEU A 199 -7.14 -13.66 12.40
C LEU A 199 -6.37 -12.40 12.81
N PHE A 200 -6.79 -11.24 12.30
CA PHE A 200 -6.11 -9.98 12.60
C PHE A 200 -6.08 -9.71 14.10
N LEU A 201 -7.23 -9.85 14.78
CA LEU A 201 -7.33 -9.59 16.21
C LEU A 201 -6.56 -10.64 17.04
N SER A 202 -6.49 -11.90 16.59
CA SER A 202 -5.63 -12.91 17.23
C SER A 202 -4.15 -12.49 17.17
N TYR A 203 -3.65 -12.17 15.98
CA TYR A 203 -2.24 -11.79 15.81
C TYR A 203 -1.89 -10.48 16.50
N LEU A 204 -2.83 -9.54 16.58
CA LEU A 204 -2.61 -8.29 17.31
C LEU A 204 -2.53 -8.55 18.82
N GLN A 205 -3.36 -9.45 19.35
CA GLN A 205 -3.26 -9.89 20.75
C GLN A 205 -1.92 -10.59 21.01
N GLU A 206 -1.50 -11.52 20.15
CA GLU A 206 -0.20 -12.20 20.26
C GLU A 206 0.97 -11.20 20.25
N ALA A 207 0.88 -10.15 19.43
CA ALA A 207 1.90 -9.10 19.39
C ALA A 207 1.92 -8.25 20.68
N PHE A 208 0.74 -7.97 21.26
CA PHE A 208 0.62 -7.29 22.54
C PHE A 208 1.22 -8.12 23.67
N ASP A 209 0.81 -9.39 23.80
CA ASP A 209 1.25 -10.30 24.86
C ASP A 209 2.77 -10.56 24.79
N ALA A 210 3.34 -10.50 23.58
CA ALA A 210 4.79 -10.61 23.36
C ALA A 210 5.56 -9.29 23.57
N GLY A 211 4.91 -8.21 24.01
CA GLY A 211 5.56 -6.91 24.25
C GLY A 211 6.08 -6.23 22.98
N LYS A 212 5.51 -6.53 21.80
CA LYS A 212 5.98 -6.00 20.51
C LYS A 212 5.28 -4.72 20.08
N LEU A 213 4.32 -4.24 20.87
CA LEU A 213 3.58 -3.02 20.60
C LEU A 213 4.02 -1.93 21.56
N GLU A 214 4.33 -0.77 20.99
CA GLU A 214 4.67 0.44 21.71
C GLU A 214 3.49 1.41 21.66
N PHE A 215 3.21 2.06 22.79
CA PHE A 215 2.11 3.03 22.89
C PHE A 215 2.59 4.33 23.53
N HIS A 216 2.32 5.44 22.86
CA HIS A 216 2.75 6.78 23.28
C HIS A 216 1.64 7.81 23.18
N GLY A 217 1.78 8.89 23.94
CA GLY A 217 0.86 10.03 23.92
C GLY A 217 -0.57 9.60 24.25
N THR A 218 -1.52 9.93 23.37
CA THR A 218 -2.94 9.60 23.53
C THR A 218 -3.23 8.10 23.55
N LEU A 219 -2.28 7.26 23.11
CA LEU A 219 -2.44 5.80 23.14
C LEU A 219 -1.77 5.15 24.36
N ALA A 220 -1.06 5.89 25.23
CA ALA A 220 -0.24 5.32 26.31
C ALA A 220 -1.02 4.38 27.24
N ALA A 221 -2.32 4.64 27.48
CA ALA A 221 -3.18 3.79 28.29
C ALA A 221 -3.37 2.38 27.69
N LEU A 222 -3.18 2.20 26.38
CA LEU A 222 -3.25 0.88 25.73
C LEU A 222 -2.11 -0.06 26.11
N SER A 223 -1.06 0.42 26.79
CA SER A 223 -0.03 -0.44 27.38
C SER A 223 -0.59 -1.28 28.54
N ASP A 224 -1.67 -0.84 29.18
CA ASP A 224 -2.38 -1.62 30.19
C ASP A 224 -3.20 -2.75 29.55
N SER A 225 -3.14 -3.94 30.15
CA SER A 225 -3.73 -5.16 29.62
C SER A 225 -5.26 -5.07 29.53
N ASP A 226 -5.91 -4.46 30.52
CA ASP A 226 -7.37 -4.40 30.57
C ASP A 226 -7.92 -3.36 29.60
N THR A 227 -7.25 -2.21 29.50
CA THR A 227 -7.55 -1.19 28.50
C THR A 227 -7.39 -1.74 27.07
N PHE A 228 -6.31 -2.50 26.81
CA PHE A 228 -6.11 -3.16 25.53
C PHE A 228 -7.19 -4.20 25.23
N LYS A 229 -7.54 -5.06 26.20
CA LYS A 229 -8.63 -6.04 26.06
C LYS A 229 -9.95 -5.37 25.72
N ASP A 230 -10.27 -4.23 26.33
CA ASP A 230 -11.51 -3.52 26.06
C ASP A 230 -11.54 -2.90 24.66
N LEU A 231 -10.40 -2.38 24.19
CA LEU A 231 -10.25 -1.99 22.80
C LEU A 231 -10.49 -3.20 21.86
N MET A 232 -9.90 -4.35 22.16
CA MET A 232 -10.08 -5.57 21.37
C MET A 232 -11.53 -6.04 21.34
N LYS A 233 -12.24 -6.01 22.48
CA LYS A 233 -13.69 -6.29 22.55
C LYS A 233 -14.50 -5.31 21.70
N SER A 234 -14.18 -4.01 21.74
CA SER A 234 -14.82 -2.99 20.91
C SER A 234 -14.59 -3.27 19.42
N CYS A 235 -13.35 -3.55 19.02
CA CYS A 235 -13.00 -3.87 17.63
C CYS A 235 -13.68 -5.15 17.11
N ARG A 236 -13.97 -6.13 17.96
CA ARG A 236 -14.75 -7.34 17.60
C ARG A 236 -16.19 -6.99 17.23
N LYS A 237 -16.79 -6.01 17.91
CA LYS A 237 -18.19 -5.58 17.70
C LYS A 237 -18.34 -4.66 16.49
N THR A 238 -17.30 -3.91 16.13
CA THR A 238 -17.29 -3.06 14.94
C THR A 238 -17.42 -3.87 13.64
N LYS A 239 -18.02 -3.27 12.62
CA LYS A 239 -18.09 -3.85 11.27
C LYS A 239 -16.73 -3.72 10.57
N TRP A 240 -16.17 -4.84 10.13
CA TRP A 240 -14.95 -4.88 9.32
C TRP A 240 -15.31 -4.98 7.84
N VAL A 241 -14.82 -4.03 7.04
CA VAL A 241 -15.18 -3.93 5.63
C VAL A 241 -14.13 -4.64 4.79
N VAL A 242 -14.56 -5.73 4.14
CA VAL A 242 -13.88 -6.32 3.00
C VAL A 242 -14.73 -6.04 1.78
N TYR A 243 -14.09 -5.60 0.72
CA TYR A 243 -14.73 -5.36 -0.56
C TYR A 243 -14.18 -6.32 -1.60
N SER A 244 -15.01 -6.76 -2.53
CA SER A 244 -14.61 -7.59 -3.67
C SER A 244 -15.42 -7.16 -4.87
N LYS A 245 -14.74 -6.78 -5.96
CA LYS A 245 -15.37 -6.48 -7.24
C LYS A 245 -14.57 -7.05 -8.40
N PRO A 246 -15.21 -7.30 -9.55
CA PRO A 246 -14.49 -7.33 -10.81
C PRO A 246 -13.73 -6.00 -10.96
N PRO A 247 -12.45 -6.04 -11.35
CA PRO A 247 -11.65 -4.86 -11.57
C PRO A 247 -12.25 -4.02 -12.70
N PHE A 248 -11.83 -2.77 -12.77
CA PHE A 248 -12.19 -1.90 -13.88
C PHE A 248 -11.48 -2.40 -15.14
N GLY A 249 -12.23 -3.07 -16.01
CA GLY A 249 -11.78 -3.57 -17.31
C GLY A 249 -10.92 -4.85 -17.22
N GLY A 250 -9.96 -4.99 -18.13
CA GLY A 250 -9.17 -6.22 -18.32
C GLY A 250 -7.97 -6.36 -17.37
N PRO A 251 -7.33 -7.55 -17.31
CA PRO A 251 -6.20 -7.87 -16.43
C PRO A 251 -5.06 -6.83 -16.46
N ALA A 252 -4.76 -6.30 -17.64
CA ALA A 252 -3.78 -5.24 -17.87
C ALA A 252 -4.09 -3.93 -17.13
N GLN A 253 -5.36 -3.49 -17.11
CA GLN A 253 -5.79 -2.26 -16.44
C GLN A 253 -5.72 -2.39 -14.91
N VAL A 254 -5.88 -3.62 -14.40
CA VAL A 254 -5.72 -3.92 -12.98
C VAL A 254 -4.27 -3.76 -12.53
N LEU A 255 -3.33 -4.27 -13.33
CA LEU A 255 -1.91 -4.08 -13.06
C LEU A 255 -1.51 -2.62 -13.17
N GLU A 256 -2.01 -1.89 -14.17
CA GLU A 256 -1.76 -0.45 -14.27
C GLU A 256 -2.25 0.32 -13.05
N TYR A 257 -3.45 -0.03 -12.56
CA TYR A 257 -4.00 0.50 -11.33
C TYR A 257 -3.06 0.21 -10.16
N LEU A 258 -2.65 -1.04 -9.94
CA LEU A 258 -1.71 -1.40 -8.85
C LEU A 258 -0.34 -0.73 -8.99
N GLY A 259 0.19 -0.64 -10.21
CA GLY A 259 1.49 -0.02 -10.50
C GLY A 259 1.53 1.45 -10.08
N ARG A 260 0.38 2.13 -10.08
CA ARG A 260 0.28 3.51 -9.55
C ARG A 260 0.52 3.56 -8.05
N TYR A 261 0.31 2.48 -7.30
CA TYR A 261 0.44 2.52 -5.84
C TYR A 261 1.66 1.77 -5.30
N THR A 262 2.26 0.89 -6.09
CA THR A 262 3.54 0.24 -5.72
C THR A 262 4.72 1.21 -5.80
N HIS A 263 4.65 2.21 -6.69
CA HIS A 263 5.78 3.08 -7.03
C HIS A 263 5.43 4.58 -7.05
N ARG A 264 4.23 4.96 -6.57
CA ARG A 264 3.83 6.36 -6.42
C ARG A 264 3.33 6.60 -5.00
N VAL A 265 3.50 7.83 -4.53
CA VAL A 265 3.00 8.28 -3.23
C VAL A 265 1.64 8.94 -3.34
N ALA A 266 1.05 9.23 -2.19
CA ALA A 266 -0.27 9.83 -2.05
C ALA A 266 -0.44 11.16 -2.81
N ILE A 267 0.64 11.93 -2.98
CA ILE A 267 0.63 13.25 -3.63
C ILE A 267 1.52 13.20 -4.87
N SER A 268 0.95 13.52 -6.04
CA SER A 268 1.66 13.67 -7.32
C SER A 268 1.87 15.14 -7.70
N ASN A 269 2.71 15.38 -8.71
CA ASN A 269 2.80 16.67 -9.41
C ASN A 269 1.75 16.81 -10.53
N ASP A 270 0.78 15.89 -10.58
CA ASP A 270 -0.34 15.91 -11.53
C ASP A 270 -1.58 16.42 -10.82
#